data_AF-A0A2L2YV69-F1
#
_entry.id   AF-A0A2L2YV69-F1
#
_cell.length_a   1.000
_cell.length_b   1.000
_cell.length_c   1.000
_cell.angle_alpha   90.00
_cell.angle_beta   90.00
_cell.angle_gamma   90.00
#
_symmetry.space_group_name_H-M   'P 1'
#
loop_
_entity.id
_entity.type
_entity.pdbx_description
1 polymer ?
#
loop_
_entity_poly.entity_id
_entity_poly.type
_entity_poly.pdbx_seq_one_letter_code
_entity_poly.pdbx_strand_id
1 'polypeptide(L)'
;TDTIAADQFLHYHDKTSSEQCFKLVDAHWNYATNLTDENKKKQLEQTLEYSLFHKEAWKNATSFAWKAFNDTHLRRWFKSLSVLGTAALPEDKLNEFNRLKAEMKNTYSTAKVCPYISPDARKNGEIENPKSR
;
A
#
# COMPACT_ATOMS: atom_id res chain seq x y z
N THR A 1 -29.86 -14.94 14.79
CA THR A 1 -29.08 -15.99 14.08
C THR A 1 -27.71 -15.44 13.75
N ASP A 2 -26.74 -16.33 13.48
CA ASP A 2 -25.36 -15.99 13.06
C ASP A 2 -25.32 -14.97 11.89
N THR A 3 -26.32 -15.03 11.00
CA THR A 3 -26.49 -14.12 9.87
C THR A 3 -26.80 -12.67 10.25
N ILE A 4 -27.52 -12.42 11.35
CA ILE A 4 -27.84 -11.05 11.81
C ILE A 4 -26.57 -10.40 12.38
N ALA A 5 -25.79 -11.14 13.18
CA ALA A 5 -24.52 -10.66 13.71
C ALA A 5 -23.52 -10.40 12.57
N ALA A 6 -23.49 -11.27 11.57
CA ALA A 6 -22.69 -11.10 10.36
C ALA A 6 -23.06 -9.83 9.58
N ASP A 7 -24.35 -9.57 9.39
CA ASP A 7 -24.86 -8.37 8.73
C ASP A 7 -24.51 -7.08 9.50
N GLN A 8 -24.72 -7.07 10.82
CA GLN A 8 -24.33 -5.95 11.69
C GLN A 8 -22.82 -5.68 11.64
N PHE A 9 -22.00 -6.73 11.63
CA PHE A 9 -20.55 -6.61 11.47
C PHE A 9 -20.21 -5.96 10.13
N LEU A 10 -20.82 -6.38 9.02
CA LEU A 10 -20.55 -5.79 7.71
C LEU A 10 -20.96 -4.32 7.64
N HIS A 11 -22.12 -3.94 8.19
CA HIS A 11 -22.54 -2.54 8.25
C HIS A 11 -21.57 -1.65 9.04
N TYR A 12 -21.09 -2.15 10.18
CA TYR A 12 -20.07 -1.45 10.96
C TYR A 12 -18.74 -1.37 10.20
N HIS A 13 -18.32 -2.46 9.58
CA HIS A 13 -17.06 -2.54 8.86
C HIS A 13 -17.06 -1.64 7.61
N ASP A 14 -18.15 -1.59 6.86
CA ASP A 14 -18.28 -0.72 5.67
C ASP A 14 -18.07 0.75 6.00
N LYS A 15 -18.73 1.22 7.08
CA LYS A 15 -18.57 2.61 7.57
C LYS A 15 -17.12 2.89 8.01
N THR A 16 -16.58 2.05 8.89
CA THR A 16 -15.24 2.28 9.46
C THR A 16 -14.12 2.10 8.44
N SER A 17 -14.27 1.15 7.50
CA SER A 17 -13.33 0.92 6.42
C SER A 17 -13.27 2.11 5.47
N SER A 18 -14.39 2.78 5.21
CA SER A 18 -14.41 4.01 4.39
C SER A 18 -13.56 5.12 4.99
N GLU A 19 -13.66 5.35 6.31
CA GLU A 19 -12.87 6.35 7.03
C GLU A 19 -11.37 6.00 7.04
N GLN A 20 -11.03 4.73 7.29
CA GLN A 20 -9.65 4.25 7.30
C GLN A 20 -9.03 4.27 5.90
N CYS A 21 -9.80 3.91 4.88
CA CYS A 21 -9.38 3.96 3.47
C CYS A 21 -9.11 5.41 3.03
N PHE A 22 -9.95 6.36 3.45
CA PHE A 22 -9.73 7.77 3.15
C PHE A 22 -8.36 8.24 3.68
N LYS A 23 -8.04 7.98 4.95
CA LYS A 23 -6.74 8.37 5.53
C LYS A 23 -5.56 7.72 4.81
N LEU A 24 -5.68 6.43 4.48
CA LEU A 24 -4.66 5.69 3.74
C LEU A 24 -4.41 6.32 2.36
N VAL A 25 -5.49 6.51 1.58
CA VAL A 25 -5.40 7.02 0.21
C VAL A 25 -4.89 8.46 0.20
N ASP A 26 -5.31 9.30 1.14
CA ASP A 26 -4.83 10.68 1.28
C ASP A 26 -3.31 10.70 1.56
N ALA A 27 -2.82 9.92 2.53
CA ALA A 27 -1.39 9.86 2.82
C ALA A 27 -0.57 9.32 1.62
N HIS A 28 -1.11 8.35 0.89
CA HIS A 28 -0.48 7.83 -0.34
C HIS A 28 -0.45 8.88 -1.46
N TRP A 29 -1.53 9.64 -1.62
CA TRP A 29 -1.62 10.72 -2.60
C TRP A 29 -0.63 11.84 -2.30
N ASN A 30 -0.55 12.27 -1.04
CA ASN A 30 0.39 13.30 -0.59
C ASN A 30 1.84 12.91 -0.86
N TYR A 31 2.23 11.66 -0.60
CA TYR A 31 3.57 11.20 -0.95
C TYR A 31 3.78 11.07 -2.46
N ALA A 32 2.79 10.56 -3.19
CA ALA A 32 2.90 10.37 -4.64
C ALA A 32 3.05 11.70 -5.40
N THR A 33 2.40 12.76 -4.92
CA THR A 33 2.43 14.09 -5.55
C THR A 33 3.53 15.00 -4.98
N ASN A 34 4.02 14.70 -3.78
CA ASN A 34 5.09 15.45 -3.13
C ASN A 34 6.03 14.50 -2.36
N LEU A 35 7.12 14.09 -3.03
CA LEU A 35 8.09 13.10 -2.55
C LEU A 35 9.04 13.69 -1.49
N THR A 36 8.54 13.90 -0.28
CA THR A 36 9.32 14.32 0.90
C THR A 36 9.42 13.20 1.93
N ASP A 37 10.43 13.24 2.79
CA ASP A 37 10.59 12.28 3.89
C ASP A 37 9.45 12.33 4.91
N GLU A 38 8.88 13.52 5.15
CA GLU A 38 7.71 13.69 6.01
C GLU A 38 6.48 12.97 5.44
N ASN A 39 6.19 13.17 4.14
CA ASN A 39 5.08 12.48 3.49
C ASN A 39 5.32 10.97 3.40
N LYS A 40 6.57 10.55 3.18
CA LYS A 40 6.95 9.12 3.22
C LYS A 40 6.64 8.51 4.58
N LYS A 41 7.03 9.18 5.67
CA LYS A 41 6.77 8.72 7.04
C LYS A 41 5.26 8.60 7.31
N LYS A 42 4.49 9.64 6.99
CA LYS A 42 3.02 9.64 7.13
C LYS A 42 2.36 8.51 6.34
N GLN A 43 2.82 8.28 5.11
CA GLN A 43 2.33 7.17 4.28
C GLN A 43 2.59 5.81 4.94
N LEU A 44 3.80 5.59 5.47
CA LEU A 44 4.15 4.32 6.12
C LEU A 44 3.33 4.10 7.39
N GLU A 45 3.16 5.13 8.22
CA GLU A 45 2.34 5.10 9.43
C GLU A 45 0.87 4.73 9.11
N GLN A 46 0.26 5.41 8.15
CA GLN A 46 -1.12 5.13 7.73
C GLN A 46 -1.28 3.74 7.08
N THR A 47 -0.23 3.26 6.39
CA THR A 47 -0.23 1.90 5.84
C THR A 47 -0.21 0.84 6.94
N LEU A 48 0.54 1.08 8.03
CA LEU A 48 0.55 0.20 9.19
C LEU A 48 -0.80 0.21 9.92
N GLU A 49 -1.35 1.40 10.20
CA GLU A 49 -2.67 1.57 10.85
C GLU A 49 -3.76 0.81 10.07
N TYR A 50 -3.83 1.01 8.74
CA TYR A 50 -4.79 0.31 7.89
C TYR A 50 -4.57 -1.21 7.89
N SER A 51 -3.32 -1.68 7.89
CA SER A 51 -3.02 -3.12 7.91
C SER A 51 -3.46 -3.79 9.21
N LEU A 52 -3.29 -3.11 10.36
CA LEU A 52 -3.77 -3.58 11.65
C LEU A 52 -5.31 -3.62 11.69
N PHE A 53 -5.97 -2.58 11.21
CA PHE A 53 -7.43 -2.54 11.06
C PHE A 53 -7.95 -3.70 10.19
N HIS A 54 -7.33 -3.93 9.03
CA HIS A 54 -7.71 -5.02 8.14
C HIS A 54 -7.51 -6.40 8.79
N LYS A 55 -6.45 -6.56 9.59
CA LYS A 55 -6.18 -7.80 10.34
C LYS A 55 -7.22 -8.09 11.41
N GLU A 56 -7.70 -7.08 12.13
CA GLU A 56 -8.80 -7.25 13.08
C GLU A 56 -10.11 -7.58 12.38
N ALA A 57 -10.42 -6.92 11.26
CA ALA A 57 -11.58 -7.25 10.44
C ALA A 57 -11.53 -8.70 9.92
N TRP A 58 -10.35 -9.16 9.48
CA TRP A 58 -10.13 -10.54 9.05
C TRP A 58 -10.34 -11.55 10.19
N LYS A 59 -9.81 -11.29 11.39
CA LYS A 59 -10.03 -12.17 12.57
C LYS A 59 -11.52 -12.32 12.87
N ASN A 60 -12.25 -11.21 12.85
CA ASN A 60 -13.69 -11.22 13.10
C ASN A 60 -14.42 -11.98 11.98
N ALA A 61 -14.19 -11.62 10.72
CA ALA A 61 -14.83 -12.25 9.57
C ALA A 61 -14.57 -13.77 9.48
N THR A 62 -13.36 -14.23 9.81
CA THR A 62 -13.00 -15.65 9.76
C THR A 62 -13.52 -16.47 10.95
N SER A 63 -14.04 -15.82 11.99
CA SER A 63 -14.71 -16.50 13.11
C SER A 63 -16.12 -17.00 12.78
N PHE A 64 -16.78 -16.39 11.79
CA PHE A 64 -18.10 -16.80 11.33
C PHE A 64 -18.04 -18.06 10.45
N ALA A 65 -19.08 -18.90 10.52
CA ALA A 65 -19.27 -20.03 9.61
C ALA A 65 -19.78 -19.58 8.23
N TRP A 66 -19.18 -18.52 7.66
CA TRP A 66 -19.71 -17.75 6.54
C TRP A 66 -19.88 -18.56 5.24
N LYS A 67 -19.19 -19.70 5.11
CA LYS A 67 -19.37 -20.62 3.98
C LYS A 67 -20.74 -21.28 3.96
N ALA A 68 -21.39 -21.39 5.12
CA ALA A 68 -22.74 -21.97 5.28
C ALA A 68 -23.86 -20.92 5.14
N PHE A 69 -23.54 -19.64 4.94
CA PHE A 69 -24.56 -18.63 4.71
C PHE A 69 -25.30 -18.88 3.40
N ASN A 70 -26.63 -18.91 3.46
CA ASN A 70 -27.47 -19.03 2.27
C ASN A 70 -27.40 -17.76 1.40
N ASP A 71 -27.35 -16.59 2.04
CA ASP A 71 -27.22 -15.30 1.37
C ASP A 71 -25.88 -15.21 0.62
N THR A 72 -25.98 -15.08 -0.71
CA THR A 72 -24.84 -15.01 -1.61
C THR A 72 -24.06 -13.70 -1.47
N HIS A 73 -24.72 -12.60 -1.09
CA HIS A 73 -24.09 -11.31 -0.83
C HIS A 73 -23.25 -11.38 0.43
N LEU A 74 -23.81 -11.86 1.55
CA LEU A 74 -23.04 -12.05 2.78
C LEU A 74 -21.84 -12.96 2.53
N ARG A 75 -22.05 -14.11 1.88
CA ARG A 75 -20.95 -15.05 1.58
C ARG A 75 -19.85 -14.41 0.72
N ARG A 76 -20.20 -13.53 -0.24
CA ARG A 76 -19.24 -12.81 -1.08
C ARG A 76 -18.41 -11.81 -0.27
N TRP A 77 -19.03 -11.01 0.59
CA TRP A 77 -18.34 -10.04 1.45
C TRP A 77 -17.36 -10.74 2.39
N PHE A 78 -17.81 -11.78 3.09
CA PHE A 78 -16.96 -12.56 3.99
C PHE A 78 -15.83 -13.27 3.27
N LYS A 79 -16.07 -13.78 2.04
CA LYS A 79 -14.99 -14.31 1.20
C LYS A 79 -13.90 -13.26 0.95
N SER A 80 -14.28 -12.01 0.66
CA SER A 80 -13.30 -10.92 0.48
C SER A 80 -12.52 -10.65 1.76
N LEU A 81 -13.22 -10.50 2.89
CA LEU A 81 -12.60 -10.23 4.19
C LEU A 81 -11.74 -11.37 4.74
N SER A 82 -11.93 -12.60 4.24
CA SER A 82 -11.12 -13.76 4.60
C SER A 82 -9.72 -13.76 3.96
N VAL A 83 -9.44 -12.84 3.04
CA VAL A 83 -8.14 -12.72 2.36
C VAL A 83 -7.37 -11.53 2.92
N LEU A 84 -6.40 -11.82 3.80
CA LEU A 84 -5.67 -10.79 4.53
C LEU A 84 -4.60 -10.05 3.69
N GLY A 85 -4.11 -10.67 2.62
CA GLY A 85 -3.08 -10.08 1.76
C GLY A 85 -1.76 -9.84 2.49
N THR A 86 -1.13 -8.68 2.26
CA THR A 86 0.17 -8.32 2.87
C THR A 86 0.11 -8.16 4.38
N ALA A 87 -1.06 -7.84 4.95
CA ALA A 87 -1.26 -7.71 6.40
C ALA A 87 -1.12 -9.06 7.14
N ALA A 88 -0.95 -10.17 6.42
CA ALA A 88 -0.62 -11.48 6.98
C ALA A 88 0.83 -11.57 7.49
N LEU A 89 1.71 -10.70 6.99
CA LEU A 89 3.10 -10.64 7.44
C LEU A 89 3.19 -10.27 8.93
N PRO A 90 4.22 -10.78 9.65
CA PRO A 90 4.65 -10.20 10.93
C PRO A 90 4.96 -8.71 10.79
N GLU A 91 4.84 -7.95 11.87
CA GLU A 91 4.94 -6.49 11.85
C GLU A 91 6.30 -5.98 11.35
N ASP A 92 7.39 -6.62 11.76
CA ASP A 92 8.75 -6.32 11.29
C ASP A 92 8.87 -6.48 9.76
N LYS A 93 8.32 -7.57 9.23
CA LYS A 93 8.31 -7.85 7.78
C LYS A 93 7.35 -6.98 7.01
N LEU A 94 6.22 -6.60 7.60
CA LEU A 94 5.28 -5.65 7.01
C LEU A 94 5.92 -4.26 6.90
N ASN A 95 6.59 -3.80 7.95
CA ASN A 95 7.31 -2.53 7.96
C ASN A 95 8.46 -2.52 6.93
N GLU A 96 9.25 -3.60 6.89
CA GLU A 96 10.30 -3.79 5.89
C GLU A 96 9.74 -3.75 4.45
N PHE A 97 8.67 -4.50 4.19
CA PHE A 97 8.01 -4.55 2.89
C PHE A 97 7.51 -3.18 2.43
N ASN A 98 6.81 -2.45 3.31
CA ASN A 98 6.28 -1.12 3.00
C ASN A 98 7.39 -0.10 2.75
N ARG A 99 8.47 -0.15 3.54
CA ARG A 99 9.65 0.70 3.36
C ARG A 99 10.32 0.44 2.01
N LEU A 100 10.56 -0.82 1.67
CA LEU A 100 11.18 -1.21 0.40
C LEU A 100 10.34 -0.74 -0.80
N LYS A 101 9.02 -0.91 -0.75
CA LYS A 101 8.11 -0.43 -1.80
C LYS A 101 8.20 1.09 -1.97
N ALA A 102 8.26 1.85 -0.88
CA ALA A 102 8.42 3.30 -0.94
C ALA A 102 9.79 3.71 -1.49
N GLU A 103 10.86 3.00 -1.14
CA GLU A 103 12.22 3.23 -1.66
C GLU A 103 12.32 2.96 -3.16
N MET A 104 11.79 1.82 -3.62
CA MET A 104 11.73 1.50 -5.06
C MET A 104 10.98 2.57 -5.84
N LYS A 105 9.84 3.05 -5.31
CA LYS A 105 9.07 4.15 -5.92
C LYS A 105 9.90 5.42 -6.00
N ASN A 106 10.55 5.82 -4.92
CA ASN A 106 11.37 7.03 -4.88
C ASN A 106 12.54 6.96 -5.88
N THR A 107 13.27 5.85 -5.90
CA THR A 107 14.38 5.63 -6.83
C THR A 107 13.92 5.73 -8.28
N TYR A 108 12.80 5.07 -8.62
CA TYR A 108 12.27 5.14 -9.98
C TYR A 108 11.80 6.55 -10.35
N SER A 109 11.08 7.24 -9.45
CA SER A 109 10.53 8.57 -9.71
C SER A 109 11.57 9.69 -9.74
N THR A 110 12.74 9.49 -9.16
CA THR A 110 13.81 10.51 -9.08
C THR A 110 15.04 10.19 -9.93
N ALA A 111 15.03 9.05 -10.63
CA ALA A 111 16.13 8.62 -11.49
C ALA A 111 16.46 9.66 -12.55
N LYS A 112 17.75 9.93 -12.72
CA LYS A 112 18.29 10.80 -13.78
C LYS A 112 19.34 10.01 -14.56
N VAL A 113 19.31 10.14 -15.88
CA VAL A 113 20.34 9.59 -16.76
C VAL A 113 21.24 10.74 -17.19
N CYS A 114 22.53 10.63 -16.90
CA CYS A 114 23.50 11.62 -17.36
C CYS A 114 23.74 11.46 -18.87
N PRO A 115 23.86 12.55 -19.63
CA PRO A 115 24.30 12.49 -21.02
C PRO A 115 25.67 11.82 -21.14
N TYR A 116 25.89 11.08 -22.23
CA TYR A 116 27.18 10.44 -22.54
C TYR A 116 28.34 11.44 -22.68
N ILE A 117 28.04 12.68 -23.10
CA ILE A 117 29.00 13.78 -23.23
C ILE A 117 28.65 14.84 -22.20
N SER A 118 29.60 15.22 -21.33
CA SER A 118 29.36 16.24 -20.30
C SER A 118 29.08 17.61 -20.94
N PRO A 119 28.24 18.46 -20.33
CA PRO A 119 28.06 19.85 -20.77
C PRO A 119 29.37 20.63 -20.79
N ASP A 120 30.31 20.28 -19.90
CA ASP A 120 31.65 20.88 -19.80
C ASP A 120 32.59 20.48 -20.95
N ALA A 121 32.31 19.38 -21.65
CA ALA A 121 33.06 18.97 -22.85
C ALA A 121 32.69 19.80 -24.09
N ARG A 122 31.70 20.71 -24.00
CA ARG A 122 31.44 21.72 -25.03
C ARG A 122 32.29 22.97 -24.79
N LYS A 123 33.60 22.82 -24.71
CA LYS A 123 34.53 23.92 -25.00
C LYS A 123 35.46 23.46 -26.11
N ASN A 124 35.28 24.07 -27.27
CA ASN A 124 36.15 24.00 -28.46
C ASN A 124 35.95 22.85 -29.46
N GLY A 125 34.74 22.28 -29.56
CA GLY A 125 34.30 21.61 -30.81
C GLY A 125 34.92 20.25 -31.15
N GLU A 126 35.75 19.65 -30.29
CA GLU A 126 36.32 18.32 -30.52
C GLU A 126 35.72 17.29 -29.56
N ILE A 127 35.09 16.27 -30.12
CA ILE A 127 34.52 15.13 -29.37
C ILE A 127 35.64 14.09 -29.22
N GLU A 128 36.35 14.09 -28.09
CA GLU A 128 37.16 12.93 -27.73
C GLU A 128 36.25 11.80 -27.26
N ASN A 129 36.34 10.68 -27.97
CA ASN A 129 35.56 9.46 -27.75
C ASN A 129 36.14 8.69 -26.54
N PRO A 130 35.44 8.59 -25.39
CA PRO A 130 35.90 7.72 -24.32
C PRO A 130 35.61 6.28 -24.73
N LYS A 131 36.70 5.58 -25.12
CA LYS A 131 36.72 4.19 -25.55
C LYS A 131 35.87 3.29 -24.65
N SER A 132 35.10 2.46 -25.34
CA SER A 132 34.28 1.35 -24.87
C SER A 132 34.92 0.47 -23.79
N ARG A 133 34.12 0.09 -22.81
CA ARG A 133 33.99 -1.32 -22.44
C ARG A 133 32.56 -1.63 -22.00
#